data_AF-A0A3G1L2A7-F1
#
_entry.id   AF-A0A3G1L2A7-F1
#
_cell.length_a   1.000
_cell.length_b   1.000
_cell.length_c   1.000
_cell.angle_alpha   90.00
_cell.angle_beta   90.00
_cell.angle_gamma   90.00
#
_symmetry.space_group_name_H-M   'P 1'
#
loop_
_entity.id
_entity.type
_entity.pdbx_description
1 polymer ?
#
loop_
_entity_poly.entity_id
_entity_poly.type
_entity_poly.pdbx_seq_one_letter_code
_entity_poly.pdbx_strand_id
1 'polypeptide(L)'
;MEESRKFGRMDTKALVGAVFLGIVFVLVQQVAHRIDAMINPSCVIIGGVTWAIFTGLVVLLFKQPAGLITSEVQALVAVASGLSPLAPFFIPANGLASLGYSLVAWKLSMDKWSHHLLAQIVSNILGNICVGIGLSVILHLPMPVILIASGITTLAGIIGGTVFTKIIYDNVKKSGVI
;
A
#
# COMPACT_ATOMS: atom_id res chain seq x y z
N MET A 1 -8.22 -13.45 19.87
CA MET A 1 -7.13 -12.45 20.10
C MET A 1 -5.77 -12.89 19.55
N GLU A 2 -5.60 -14.13 19.08
CA GLU A 2 -4.30 -14.73 18.73
C GLU A 2 -3.93 -14.67 17.24
N GLU A 3 -4.91 -14.53 16.34
CA GLU A 3 -4.69 -14.57 14.88
C GLU A 3 -3.89 -13.40 14.30
N SER A 4 -3.87 -12.23 14.95
CA SER A 4 -3.14 -11.08 14.40
C SER A 4 -1.62 -11.29 14.37
N ARG A 5 -1.10 -12.18 15.24
CA ARG A 5 0.33 -12.48 15.42
C ARG A 5 0.87 -13.57 14.49
N LYS A 6 0.08 -14.06 13.53
CA LYS A 6 0.60 -14.97 12.50
C LYS A 6 1.13 -14.16 11.33
N PHE A 7 2.38 -14.43 10.95
CA PHE A 7 2.99 -13.81 9.77
C PHE A 7 2.34 -14.32 8.47
N GLY A 8 2.02 -15.61 8.43
CA GLY A 8 1.51 -16.30 7.24
C GLY A 8 0.09 -16.87 7.40
N ARG A 9 -0.68 -16.86 6.31
CA ARG A 9 -1.99 -17.49 6.16
C ARG A 9 -2.18 -17.93 4.69
N MET A 10 -2.35 -19.25 4.49
CA MET A 10 -2.31 -19.91 3.16
C MET A 10 -3.60 -20.66 2.81
N ASP A 11 -4.71 -20.42 3.53
CA ASP A 11 -5.98 -21.05 3.18
C ASP A 11 -6.57 -20.47 1.89
N THR A 12 -7.38 -21.28 1.21
CA THR A 12 -8.02 -20.93 -0.07
C THR A 12 -8.80 -19.61 0.01
N LYS A 13 -9.47 -19.34 1.14
CA LYS A 13 -10.23 -18.09 1.31
C LYS A 13 -9.31 -16.87 1.31
N ALA A 14 -8.17 -16.95 1.99
CA ALA A 14 -7.18 -15.87 1.99
C ALA A 14 -6.56 -15.66 0.59
N LEU A 15 -6.21 -16.73 -0.12
CA LEU A 15 -5.59 -16.63 -1.45
C LEU A 15 -6.58 -16.09 -2.50
N VAL A 16 -7.81 -16.61 -2.53
CA VAL A 16 -8.86 -16.12 -3.43
C VAL A 16 -9.24 -14.68 -3.08
N GLY A 17 -9.40 -14.37 -1.79
CA GLY A 17 -9.68 -13.03 -1.30
C GLY A 17 -8.61 -12.01 -1.70
N ALA A 18 -7.33 -12.39 -1.65
CA ALA A 18 -6.23 -11.56 -2.14
C ALA A 18 -6.32 -11.24 -3.62
N VAL A 19 -6.61 -12.22 -4.47
CA VAL A 19 -6.74 -11.97 -5.92
C VAL A 19 -7.89 -11.00 -6.21
N PHE A 20 -9.06 -11.23 -5.60
CA PHE A 20 -10.20 -10.32 -5.76
C PHE A 20 -9.91 -8.91 -5.23
N LEU A 21 -9.31 -8.82 -4.05
CA LEU A 21 -8.94 -7.52 -3.47
C LEU A 21 -7.86 -6.82 -4.29
N GLY A 22 -6.98 -7.56 -4.96
CA GLY A 22 -6.02 -7.02 -5.95
C GLY A 22 -6.69 -6.42 -7.17
N ILE A 23 -7.72 -7.05 -7.71
CA ILE A 23 -8.51 -6.46 -8.80
C ILE A 23 -9.20 -5.17 -8.35
N VAL A 24 -9.81 -5.18 -7.16
CA VAL A 24 -10.42 -3.96 -6.58
C VAL A 24 -9.35 -2.88 -6.37
N PHE A 25 -8.19 -3.27 -5.86
CA PHE A 25 -7.09 -2.36 -5.60
C PHE A 25 -6.59 -1.71 -6.90
N VAL A 26 -6.44 -2.49 -7.97
CA VAL A 26 -6.15 -1.99 -9.32
C VAL A 26 -7.17 -0.94 -9.73
N LEU A 27 -8.47 -1.26 -9.68
CA LEU A 27 -9.52 -0.35 -10.12
C LEU A 27 -9.51 0.97 -9.36
N VAL A 28 -9.35 0.91 -8.03
CA VAL A 28 -9.22 2.11 -7.20
C VAL A 28 -8.01 2.93 -7.61
N GLN A 29 -6.86 2.29 -7.85
CA GLN A 29 -5.64 2.99 -8.24
C GLN A 29 -5.75 3.64 -9.62
N GLN A 30 -6.37 2.98 -10.59
CA GLN A 30 -6.60 3.58 -11.91
C GLN A 30 -7.42 4.87 -11.82
N VAL A 31 -8.40 4.92 -10.91
CA VAL A 31 -9.21 6.13 -10.69
C VAL A 31 -8.42 7.17 -9.90
N ALA A 32 -7.78 6.78 -8.80
CA ALA A 32 -7.03 7.67 -7.93
C ALA A 32 -5.90 8.41 -8.67
N HIS A 33 -5.10 7.70 -9.47
CA HIS A 33 -4.03 8.30 -10.26
C HIS A 33 -4.55 9.26 -11.35
N ARG A 34 -5.75 9.03 -11.90
CA ARG A 34 -6.38 9.97 -12.84
C ARG A 34 -6.84 11.25 -12.14
N ILE A 35 -7.39 11.13 -10.94
CA ILE A 35 -7.77 12.31 -10.15
C ILE A 35 -6.52 13.12 -9.77
N ASP A 36 -5.46 12.46 -9.30
CA ASP A 36 -4.19 13.14 -9.01
C ASP A 36 -3.64 13.83 -10.27
N ALA A 37 -3.66 13.17 -11.43
CA ALA A 37 -3.22 13.78 -12.70
C ALA A 37 -4.04 15.00 -13.10
N MET A 38 -5.34 15.03 -12.78
CA MET A 38 -6.22 16.19 -13.04
C MET A 38 -5.97 17.35 -12.07
N ILE A 39 -5.65 17.06 -10.80
CA ILE A 39 -5.43 18.09 -9.77
C ILE A 39 -3.99 18.62 -9.86
N ASN A 40 -3.02 17.73 -9.74
CA ASN A 40 -1.60 18.03 -9.84
C ASN A 40 -0.81 16.73 -10.16
N PRO A 41 -0.33 16.57 -11.41
CA PRO A 41 0.39 15.36 -11.81
C PRO A 41 1.70 15.13 -11.06
N SER A 42 2.24 16.15 -10.39
CA SER A 42 3.47 16.07 -9.59
C SER A 42 3.23 15.66 -8.13
N CYS A 43 1.97 15.60 -7.67
CA CYS A 43 1.62 15.28 -6.28
C CYS A 43 0.59 14.15 -6.25
N VAL A 44 1.06 12.92 -6.04
CA VAL A 44 0.21 11.71 -6.04
C VAL A 44 -0.39 11.48 -4.64
N ILE A 45 -1.24 12.40 -4.21
CA ILE A 45 -1.79 12.40 -2.84
C ILE A 45 -2.87 11.32 -2.72
N ILE A 46 -3.86 11.32 -3.61
CA ILE A 46 -5.00 10.41 -3.52
C ILE A 46 -4.54 8.98 -3.79
N GLY A 47 -3.74 8.77 -4.84
CA GLY A 47 -3.15 7.47 -5.18
C GLY A 47 -2.26 6.94 -4.07
N GLY A 48 -1.44 7.80 -3.44
CA GLY A 48 -0.59 7.44 -2.30
C GLY A 48 -1.42 7.01 -1.07
N VAL A 49 -2.48 7.75 -0.75
CA VAL A 49 -3.38 7.41 0.35
C VAL A 49 -4.12 6.10 0.07
N THR A 50 -4.74 5.94 -1.10
CA THR A 50 -5.43 4.68 -1.43
C THR A 50 -4.46 3.51 -1.48
N TRP A 51 -3.22 3.73 -1.90
CA TRP A 51 -2.19 2.69 -1.93
C TRP A 51 -1.84 2.22 -0.52
N ALA A 52 -1.58 3.15 0.39
CA ALA A 52 -1.30 2.87 1.79
C ALA A 52 -2.48 2.16 2.48
N ILE A 53 -3.72 2.54 2.15
CA ILE A 53 -4.93 1.91 2.69
C ILE A 53 -4.98 0.44 2.34
N PHE A 54 -4.92 0.12 1.04
CA PHE A 54 -5.08 -1.24 0.54
C PHE A 54 -3.91 -2.14 0.94
N THR A 55 -2.67 -1.65 0.86
CA THR A 55 -1.48 -2.39 1.33
C THR A 55 -1.64 -2.81 2.80
N GLY A 56 -2.07 -1.89 3.67
CA GLY A 56 -2.33 -2.20 5.07
C GLY A 56 -3.52 -3.16 5.27
N LEU A 57 -4.63 -2.92 4.59
CA LEU A 57 -5.85 -3.74 4.73
C LEU A 57 -5.60 -5.20 4.33
N VAL A 58 -4.96 -5.44 3.19
CA VAL A 58 -4.71 -6.80 2.71
C VAL A 58 -3.83 -7.56 3.71
N VAL A 59 -2.77 -6.91 4.20
CA VAL A 59 -1.89 -7.52 5.20
C VAL A 59 -2.65 -7.84 6.48
N LEU A 60 -3.55 -6.96 6.94
CA LEU A 60 -4.32 -7.20 8.16
C LEU A 60 -5.37 -8.31 8.00
N LEU A 61 -6.05 -8.34 6.85
CA LEU A 61 -7.14 -9.28 6.55
C LEU A 61 -6.61 -10.69 6.20
N PHE A 62 -5.59 -10.76 5.34
CA PHE A 62 -5.16 -12.00 4.71
C PHE A 62 -3.74 -12.42 5.04
N LYS A 63 -2.92 -11.57 5.68
CA LYS A 63 -1.51 -11.87 6.04
C LYS A 63 -0.66 -12.19 4.81
N GLN A 64 0.56 -12.68 5.00
CA GLN A 64 1.39 -13.16 3.88
C GLN A 64 1.07 -14.62 3.53
N PRO A 65 1.20 -15.06 2.27
CA PRO A 65 1.65 -14.32 1.08
C PRO A 65 0.56 -13.50 0.38
N ALA A 66 -0.69 -13.56 0.85
CA ALA A 66 -1.83 -12.88 0.26
C ALA A 66 -1.63 -11.34 0.13
N GLY A 67 -0.95 -10.74 1.12
CA GLY A 67 -0.43 -9.37 1.11
C GLY A 67 0.41 -9.05 -0.12
N LEU A 68 1.41 -9.88 -0.41
CA LEU A 68 2.27 -9.75 -1.59
C LEU A 68 1.46 -9.96 -2.87
N ILE A 69 0.68 -11.02 -2.98
CA ILE A 69 -0.11 -11.33 -4.18
C ILE A 69 -0.98 -10.13 -4.59
N THR A 70 -1.73 -9.57 -3.64
CA THR A 70 -2.62 -8.44 -3.91
C THR A 70 -1.83 -7.20 -4.37
N SER A 71 -0.74 -6.90 -3.68
CA SER A 71 0.05 -5.70 -3.96
C SER A 71 0.75 -5.84 -5.32
N GLU A 72 1.27 -7.02 -5.65
CA GLU A 72 1.92 -7.28 -6.93
C GLU A 72 0.95 -7.36 -8.10
N VAL A 73 -0.28 -7.86 -7.91
CA VAL A 73 -1.32 -7.76 -8.95
C VAL A 73 -1.51 -6.31 -9.37
N GLN A 74 -1.51 -5.38 -8.43
CA GLN A 74 -1.60 -3.95 -8.74
C GLN A 74 -0.38 -3.44 -9.50
N ALA A 75 0.84 -3.77 -9.06
CA ALA A 75 2.06 -3.32 -9.72
C ALA A 75 2.16 -3.87 -11.16
N LEU A 76 1.87 -5.15 -11.35
CA LEU A 76 1.92 -5.81 -12.65
C LEU A 76 0.88 -5.23 -13.62
N VAL A 77 -0.34 -4.95 -13.17
CA VAL A 77 -1.34 -4.29 -14.01
C VAL A 77 -0.94 -2.85 -14.31
N ALA A 78 -0.33 -2.11 -13.37
CA ALA A 78 0.18 -0.77 -13.64
C ALA A 78 1.25 -0.78 -14.74
N VAL A 79 2.15 -1.77 -14.73
CA VAL A 79 3.15 -1.97 -15.80
C VAL A 79 2.46 -2.34 -17.12
N ALA A 80 1.59 -3.35 -17.11
CA ALA A 80 0.93 -3.85 -18.31
C ALA A 80 0.02 -2.81 -18.99
N SER A 81 -0.60 -1.93 -18.21
CA SER A 81 -1.49 -0.87 -18.71
C SER A 81 -0.75 0.44 -19.05
N GLY A 82 0.56 0.52 -18.80
CA GLY A 82 1.33 1.74 -19.01
C GLY A 82 0.85 2.91 -18.13
N LEU A 83 0.37 2.61 -16.91
CA LEU A 83 -0.22 3.62 -16.01
C LEU A 83 0.74 4.78 -15.72
N SER A 84 2.03 4.47 -15.58
CA SER A 84 3.07 5.45 -15.28
C SER A 84 4.42 4.96 -15.83
N PRO A 85 5.29 5.87 -16.30
CA PRO A 85 6.69 5.53 -16.60
C PRO A 85 7.42 4.90 -15.41
N LEU A 86 6.98 5.17 -14.18
CA LEU A 86 7.55 4.63 -12.94
C LEU A 86 7.05 3.23 -12.60
N ALA A 87 6.07 2.69 -13.33
CA ALA A 87 5.41 1.43 -12.98
C ALA A 87 6.36 0.24 -12.72
N PRO A 88 7.52 0.08 -13.42
CA PRO A 88 8.47 -0.98 -13.08
C PRO A 88 9.00 -0.91 -11.64
N PHE A 89 9.09 0.29 -11.06
CA PHE A 89 9.50 0.51 -9.67
C PHE A 89 8.36 0.27 -8.66
N PHE A 90 7.12 0.13 -9.12
CA PHE A 90 6.00 -0.22 -8.24
C PHE A 90 6.07 -1.68 -7.77
N ILE A 91 6.70 -2.58 -8.54
CA ILE A 91 6.91 -3.97 -8.15
C ILE A 91 7.71 -4.06 -6.84
N PRO A 92 8.98 -3.61 -6.78
CA PRO A 92 9.73 -3.65 -5.52
C PRO A 92 9.10 -2.76 -4.44
N ALA A 93 8.45 -1.64 -4.80
CA ALA A 93 7.78 -0.78 -3.82
C ALA A 93 6.64 -1.53 -3.11
N ASN A 94 5.77 -2.20 -3.87
CA ASN A 94 4.61 -2.91 -3.36
C ASN A 94 5.04 -4.12 -2.51
N GLY A 95 6.02 -4.88 -2.99
CA GLY A 95 6.58 -6.01 -2.27
C GLY A 95 7.16 -5.60 -0.91
N LEU A 96 8.06 -4.61 -0.90
CA LEU A 96 8.72 -4.15 0.33
C LEU A 96 7.75 -3.45 1.29
N ALA A 97 6.81 -2.65 0.77
CA ALA A 97 5.80 -1.99 1.59
C ALA A 97 4.87 -3.01 2.28
N SER A 98 4.44 -4.04 1.56
CA SER A 98 3.61 -5.13 2.08
C SER A 98 4.35 -5.93 3.16
N LEU A 99 5.61 -6.29 2.90
CA LEU A 99 6.47 -6.96 3.88
C LEU A 99 6.73 -6.09 5.11
N GLY A 100 7.04 -4.81 4.92
CA GLY A 100 7.26 -3.85 5.99
C GLY A 100 6.06 -3.71 6.92
N TYR A 101 4.86 -3.55 6.35
CA TYR A 101 3.62 -3.54 7.13
C TYR A 101 3.44 -4.87 7.89
N SER A 102 3.70 -5.99 7.23
CA SER A 102 3.56 -7.33 7.80
C SER A 102 4.49 -7.56 8.99
N LEU A 103 5.72 -7.06 8.95
CA LEU A 103 6.68 -7.16 10.06
C LEU A 103 6.15 -6.46 11.31
N VAL A 104 5.58 -5.27 11.17
CA VAL A 104 4.98 -4.53 12.31
C VAL A 104 3.72 -5.24 12.80
N ALA A 105 2.84 -5.64 11.88
CA ALA A 105 1.59 -6.34 12.21
C ALA A 105 1.80 -7.72 12.84
N TRP A 106 2.93 -8.36 12.54
CA TRP A 106 3.31 -9.62 13.14
C TRP A 106 3.73 -9.48 14.61
N LYS A 107 4.45 -8.39 14.94
CA LYS A 107 5.01 -8.18 16.28
C LYS A 107 4.08 -7.42 17.23
N LEU A 108 3.22 -6.55 16.71
CA LEU A 108 2.39 -5.64 17.50
C LEU A 108 0.90 -5.96 17.35
N SER A 109 0.12 -5.81 18.44
CA SER A 109 -1.33 -5.97 18.39
C SER A 109 -1.98 -4.80 17.67
N MET A 110 -2.58 -5.02 16.51
CA MET A 110 -3.16 -3.96 15.66
C MET A 110 -4.47 -3.36 16.21
N ASP A 111 -4.62 -3.29 17.53
CA ASP A 111 -5.75 -2.66 18.22
C ASP A 111 -5.47 -1.16 18.48
N LYS A 112 -4.20 -0.79 18.71
CA LYS A 112 -3.78 0.59 19.04
C LYS A 112 -3.50 1.42 17.79
N TRP A 113 -3.92 2.68 17.80
CA TRP A 113 -3.62 3.68 16.76
C TRP A 113 -2.12 3.82 16.46
N SER A 114 -1.28 3.83 17.50
CA SER A 114 0.17 3.96 17.34
C SER A 114 0.81 2.80 16.57
N HIS A 115 0.24 1.60 16.65
CA HIS A 115 0.75 0.44 15.91
C HIS A 115 0.39 0.51 14.43
N HIS A 116 -0.82 1.00 14.10
CA HIS A 116 -1.20 1.30 12.71
C HIS A 116 -0.34 2.42 12.13
N LEU A 117 -0.09 3.47 12.91
CA LEU A 117 0.79 4.57 12.49
C LEU A 117 2.20 4.05 12.19
N LEU A 118 2.78 3.24 13.08
CA LEU A 118 4.10 2.66 12.86
C LEU A 118 4.12 1.75 11.63
N ALA A 119 3.11 0.90 11.44
CA ALA A 119 3.01 0.02 10.29
C ALA A 119 2.95 0.83 8.98
N GLN A 120 2.19 1.92 8.96
CA GLN A 120 2.09 2.82 7.81
C GLN A 120 3.38 3.60 7.56
N ILE A 121 4.07 4.08 8.60
CA ILE A 121 5.39 4.72 8.47
C ILE A 121 6.37 3.76 7.79
N VAL A 122 6.52 2.55 8.32
CA VAL A 122 7.45 1.55 7.77
C VAL A 122 7.09 1.22 6.32
N SER A 123 5.82 0.94 6.05
CA SER A 123 5.33 0.58 4.72
C SER A 123 5.55 1.68 3.69
N ASN A 124 5.17 2.93 4.03
CA ASN A 124 5.27 4.07 3.12
C ASN A 124 6.72 4.47 2.87
N ILE A 125 7.60 4.44 3.88
CA ILE A 125 9.03 4.75 3.68
C ILE A 125 9.64 3.74 2.72
N LEU A 126 9.43 2.44 2.95
CA LEU A 126 9.99 1.39 2.10
C LEU A 126 9.49 1.50 0.65
N GLY A 127 8.18 1.68 0.45
CA GLY A 127 7.61 1.84 -0.89
C GLY A 127 8.10 3.10 -1.60
N ASN A 128 8.09 4.25 -0.91
CA ASN A 128 8.48 5.52 -1.52
C ASN A 128 9.98 5.64 -1.79
N ILE A 129 10.85 4.91 -1.08
CA ILE A 129 12.28 4.81 -1.45
C ILE A 129 12.40 4.19 -2.85
N CYS A 130 11.69 3.10 -3.14
CA CYS A 130 11.71 2.47 -4.46
C CYS A 130 11.19 3.41 -5.55
N VAL A 131 10.09 4.11 -5.30
CA VAL A 131 9.55 5.11 -6.25
C VAL A 131 10.52 6.28 -6.44
N GLY A 132 11.17 6.76 -5.37
CA GLY A 132 12.16 7.82 -5.41
C GLY A 132 13.37 7.45 -6.28
N ILE A 133 13.83 6.20 -6.21
CA ILE A 133 14.87 5.68 -7.13
C ILE A 133 14.35 5.72 -8.57
N GLY A 134 13.11 5.31 -8.82
CA GLY A 134 12.49 5.40 -10.14
C GLY A 134 12.42 6.83 -10.69
N LEU A 135 12.06 7.80 -9.85
CA LEU A 135 12.05 9.23 -10.21
C LEU A 135 13.45 9.73 -10.60
N SER A 136 14.49 9.24 -9.94
CA SER A 136 15.88 9.60 -10.25
C SER A 136 16.39 8.92 -11.52
N VAL A 137 16.10 7.64 -11.73
CA VAL A 137 16.71 6.83 -12.80
C VAL A 137 15.93 6.95 -14.12
N ILE A 138 14.60 7.00 -14.07
CA ILE A 138 13.76 7.06 -15.29
C ILE A 138 13.53 8.52 -15.69
N LEU A 139 13.06 9.34 -14.75
CA LEU A 139 12.68 10.73 -15.03
C LEU A 139 13.81 11.73 -14.85
N HIS A 140 14.99 11.30 -14.36
CA HIS A 140 16.17 12.14 -14.17
C HIS A 140 15.88 13.42 -13.38
N LEU A 141 14.96 13.34 -12.40
CA LEU A 141 14.53 14.50 -11.63
C LEU A 141 15.62 14.95 -10.64
N PRO A 142 15.77 16.26 -10.39
CA PRO A 142 16.67 16.75 -9.37
C PRO A 142 16.29 16.24 -7.97
N MET A 143 17.29 15.88 -7.16
CA MET A 143 17.08 15.35 -5.81
C MET A 143 16.14 16.20 -4.93
N PRO A 144 16.20 17.55 -4.92
CA PRO A 144 15.27 18.36 -4.15
C PRO A 144 13.79 18.14 -4.54
N VAL A 145 13.52 17.96 -5.84
CA VAL A 145 12.17 17.74 -6.36
C VAL A 145 11.66 16.36 -5.91
N ILE A 146 12.52 15.34 -5.99
CA ILE A 146 12.20 13.98 -5.55
C ILE A 146 11.85 13.98 -4.06
N LEU A 147 12.68 14.61 -3.22
CA LEU A 147 12.46 14.68 -1.78
C LEU A 147 11.15 15.37 -1.42
N ILE A 148 10.80 16.46 -2.10
CA ILE A 148 9.53 17.18 -1.86
C ILE A 148 8.34 16.33 -2.31
N ALA A 149 8.35 15.83 -3.55
CA ALA A 149 7.23 15.08 -4.11
C ALA A 149 6.98 13.75 -3.36
N SER A 150 8.04 12.97 -3.14
CA SER A 150 7.96 11.73 -2.36
C SER A 150 7.65 12.02 -0.89
N GLY A 151 8.15 13.11 -0.32
CA GLY A 151 7.86 13.52 1.05
C GLY A 151 6.39 13.84 1.28
N ILE A 152 5.78 14.65 0.40
CA ILE A 152 4.34 14.97 0.45
C ILE A 152 3.50 13.70 0.31
N THR A 153 3.83 12.87 -0.68
CA THR A 153 3.12 11.60 -0.94
C THR A 153 3.22 10.65 0.25
N THR A 154 4.41 10.52 0.83
CA THR A 154 4.69 9.69 2.02
C THR A 154 3.89 10.18 3.22
N LEU A 155 3.89 11.49 3.49
CA LEU A 155 3.16 12.07 4.62
C LEU A 155 1.65 11.88 4.46
N ALA A 156 1.11 12.17 3.28
CA ALA A 156 -0.30 11.94 2.99
C ALA A 156 -0.67 10.45 3.16
N GLY A 157 0.13 9.55 2.57
CA GLY A 157 -0.04 8.10 2.67
C GLY A 157 -0.01 7.59 4.12
N ILE A 158 0.91 8.10 4.95
CA ILE A 158 0.99 7.74 6.36
C ILE A 158 -0.25 8.20 7.11
N ILE A 159 -0.65 9.48 6.98
CA ILE A 159 -1.79 10.04 7.72
C ILE A 159 -3.08 9.37 7.26
N GLY A 160 -3.37 9.41 5.96
CA GLY A 160 -4.58 8.84 5.37
C GLY A 160 -4.64 7.33 5.55
N GLY A 161 -3.55 6.62 5.26
CA GLY A 161 -3.45 5.18 5.46
C GLY A 161 -3.69 4.77 6.91
N THR A 162 -3.13 5.50 7.89
CA THR A 162 -3.34 5.18 9.31
C THR A 162 -4.81 5.32 9.70
N VAL A 163 -5.43 6.44 9.32
CA VAL A 163 -6.83 6.75 9.64
C VAL A 163 -7.77 5.73 8.99
N PHE A 164 -7.68 5.60 7.67
CA PHE A 164 -8.64 4.79 6.91
C PHE A 164 -8.41 3.29 7.08
N THR A 165 -7.17 2.79 7.09
CA THR A 165 -6.93 1.35 7.31
C THR A 165 -7.48 0.91 8.66
N LYS A 166 -7.26 1.69 9.74
CA LYS A 166 -7.79 1.32 11.05
C LYS A 166 -9.32 1.35 11.09
N ILE A 167 -9.93 2.43 10.60
CA ILE A 167 -11.40 2.56 10.59
C ILE A 167 -12.02 1.42 9.79
N ILE A 168 -11.52 1.15 8.58
CA ILE A 168 -12.06 0.10 7.73
C ILE A 168 -11.86 -1.27 8.38
N TYR A 169 -10.65 -1.58 8.86
CA TYR A 169 -10.35 -2.87 9.49
C TYR A 169 -11.22 -3.13 10.73
N ASP A 170 -11.36 -2.14 11.60
CA ASP A 170 -12.18 -2.26 12.81
C ASP A 170 -13.66 -2.49 12.46
N ASN A 171 -14.17 -1.86 11.40
CA ASN A 171 -15.56 -2.06 10.95
C ASN A 171 -15.77 -3.43 10.28
N VAL A 172 -14.82 -3.91 9.47
CA VAL A 172 -14.89 -5.26 8.88
C VAL A 172 -14.84 -6.33 9.98
N LYS A 173 -14.02 -6.13 11.02
CA LYS A 173 -13.98 -7.02 12.19
C LYS A 173 -15.30 -7.00 12.97
N LYS A 174 -15.95 -5.83 13.10
CA LYS A 174 -17.26 -5.71 13.75
C LYS A 174 -18.39 -6.34 12.96
N SER A 175 -18.30 -6.37 11.63
CA SER A 175 -19.35 -6.96 10.78
C SER A 175 -19.34 -8.50 10.78
N GLY A 176 -18.35 -9.15 11.39
CA GLY A 176 -18.25 -10.62 11.47
C GLY A 176 -17.96 -11.30 10.13
N VAL A 177 -17.56 -10.51 9.12
CA VAL A 177 -17.13 -11.03 7.80
C VAL A 177 -15.75 -11.69 7.91
N ILE A 178 -14.98 -11.30 8.93
CA ILE A 178 -13.69 -11.89 9.33
C ILE A 178 -13.70 -12.27 10.80
#